data_AF-A0AAD5SYE0-F1
#
_entry.id   AF-A0AAD5SYE0-F1
#
_cell.length_a   1.000
_cell.length_b   1.000
_cell.length_c   1.000
_cell.angle_alpha   90.00
_cell.angle_beta   90.00
_cell.angle_gamma   90.00
#
_symmetry.space_group_name_H-M   'P 1'
#
loop_
_entity.id
_entity.type
_entity.pdbx_description
1 polymer ?
#
loop_
_entity_poly.entity_id
_entity_poly.type
_entity_poly.pdbx_seq_one_letter_code
_entity_poly.pdbx_strand_id
1 'polypeptide(L)'
;MTSLDPAFYAIANLGQMFTACVFNCADFLDNRQWKSIIQLVVRPLLINCTSSAHVEIFGNILPPFLKFIDVRLEKEWQAIQVTEEVQSKQDGNNDDDDSAVNDEIVAEKILRDLTRTYVDLVSVIASPADGKPVPKGHEATLVAGTAYAYVLSNQALFGAVFSSLTNIILMKDTTASRKAVTALGRSVPILIQMKRNDVYIFLGQNVMKACLEVFHDGYFQELHIEVITLMGEIYLGLRNVNNTSAYQTLQSLPGMSVEVLQTFDGAFMDHGKTKKERNVVLKDFLRNIKGATLSEAFKMFNTNKATPQLQRNKKRRDVLDEDENEGETGGVFDRFF
;
A
#
# COMPACT_ATOMS: atom_id res chain seq x y z
N MET A 1 -27.93 8.33 -10.01
CA MET A 1 -27.39 7.21 -9.21
C MET A 1 -28.43 6.12 -9.19
N THR A 2 -28.12 4.96 -9.75
CA THR A 2 -28.94 3.75 -9.63
C THR A 2 -28.86 3.28 -8.18
N SER A 3 -29.93 3.43 -7.42
CA SER A 3 -30.05 2.85 -6.08
C SER A 3 -30.39 1.37 -6.24
N LEU A 4 -29.63 0.50 -5.59
CA LEU A 4 -30.01 -0.91 -5.46
C LEU A 4 -31.12 -1.01 -4.40
N ASP A 5 -32.21 -1.71 -4.73
CA ASP A 5 -33.33 -1.92 -3.83
C ASP A 5 -32.91 -2.82 -2.64
N PRO A 6 -33.41 -2.61 -1.41
CA PRO A 6 -33.20 -3.55 -0.31
C PRO A 6 -33.46 -5.03 -0.66
N ALA A 7 -34.41 -5.32 -1.55
CA ALA A 7 -34.69 -6.66 -2.05
C ALA A 7 -33.51 -7.28 -2.83
N PHE A 8 -32.67 -6.46 -3.48
CA PHE A 8 -31.45 -6.95 -4.13
C PHE A 8 -30.49 -7.56 -3.11
N TYR A 9 -30.31 -6.93 -1.96
CA TYR A 9 -29.46 -7.45 -0.88
C TYR A 9 -30.03 -8.66 -0.15
N ALA A 10 -31.31 -8.99 -0.38
CA ALA A 10 -31.94 -10.19 0.18
C ALA A 10 -31.67 -11.46 -0.66
N ILE A 11 -31.00 -11.35 -1.81
CA ILE A 11 -30.60 -12.50 -2.63
C ILE A 11 -29.62 -13.38 -1.83
N ALA A 12 -29.92 -14.67 -1.71
CA ALA A 12 -29.10 -15.62 -0.98
C ALA A 12 -27.71 -15.77 -1.60
N ASN A 13 -26.67 -15.79 -0.77
CA ASN A 13 -25.26 -15.93 -1.16
C ASN A 13 -24.78 -14.85 -2.16
N LEU A 14 -25.42 -13.68 -2.20
CA LEU A 14 -25.11 -12.63 -3.17
C LEU A 14 -23.62 -12.25 -3.14
N GLY A 15 -23.04 -12.12 -1.94
CA GLY A 15 -21.63 -11.74 -1.81
C GLY A 15 -20.69 -12.81 -2.37
N GLN A 16 -20.99 -14.08 -2.12
CA GLN A 16 -20.20 -15.21 -2.62
C GLN A 16 -20.33 -15.36 -4.15
N MET A 17 -21.55 -15.26 -4.68
CA MET A 17 -21.81 -15.31 -6.12
C MET A 17 -21.09 -14.16 -6.84
N PHE A 18 -21.16 -12.95 -6.27
CA PHE A 18 -20.46 -11.79 -6.82
C PHE A 18 -18.95 -12.04 -6.91
N THR A 19 -18.34 -12.43 -5.79
CA THR A 19 -16.91 -12.74 -5.70
C THR A 19 -16.52 -13.83 -6.72
N ALA A 20 -17.27 -14.93 -6.78
CA ALA A 20 -17.00 -16.01 -7.73
C ALA A 20 -17.06 -15.54 -9.20
N CYS A 21 -18.10 -14.79 -9.57
CA CYS A 21 -18.26 -14.28 -10.93
C CYS A 21 -17.17 -13.28 -11.33
N VAL A 22 -16.87 -12.32 -10.47
CA VAL A 22 -15.88 -11.27 -10.76
C VAL A 22 -14.48 -11.87 -10.86
N PHE A 23 -14.11 -12.77 -9.95
CA PHE A 23 -12.77 -13.35 -9.95
C PHE A 23 -12.54 -14.41 -11.01
N ASN A 24 -13.59 -15.08 -11.50
CA ASN A 24 -13.46 -16.03 -12.61
C ASN A 24 -12.96 -15.35 -13.91
N CYS A 25 -13.21 -14.06 -14.07
CA CYS A 25 -12.77 -13.28 -15.23
C CYS A 25 -11.53 -12.43 -14.95
N ALA A 26 -10.95 -12.49 -13.74
CA ALA A 26 -10.02 -11.46 -13.28
C ALA A 26 -8.74 -11.32 -14.12
N ASP A 27 -8.20 -12.44 -14.60
CA ASP A 27 -6.96 -12.48 -15.39
C ASP A 27 -7.15 -11.94 -16.82
N PHE A 28 -8.39 -11.91 -17.32
CA PHE A 28 -8.73 -11.43 -18.66
C PHE A 28 -9.12 -9.95 -18.69
N LEU A 29 -9.16 -9.30 -17.52
CA LEU A 29 -9.58 -7.92 -17.37
C LEU A 29 -8.38 -6.98 -17.27
N ASP A 30 -8.38 -5.95 -18.11
CA ASP A 30 -7.40 -4.86 -18.07
C ASP A 30 -7.75 -3.80 -17.01
N ASN A 31 -6.84 -2.84 -16.81
CA ASN A 31 -7.03 -1.79 -15.84
C ASN A 31 -8.22 -0.86 -16.13
N ARG A 32 -8.58 -0.66 -17.40
CA ARG A 32 -9.73 0.18 -17.79
C ARG A 32 -11.03 -0.51 -17.40
N GLN A 33 -11.09 -1.82 -17.59
CA GLN A 33 -12.21 -2.66 -17.19
C GLN A 33 -12.33 -2.73 -15.67
N TRP A 34 -11.21 -2.92 -14.95
CA TRP A 34 -11.20 -2.89 -13.48
C TRP A 34 -11.64 -1.54 -12.92
N LYS A 35 -11.19 -0.44 -13.51
CA LYS A 35 -11.68 0.91 -13.18
C LYS A 35 -13.20 0.98 -13.33
N SER A 36 -13.74 0.48 -14.44
CA SER A 36 -15.18 0.48 -14.73
C SER A 36 -15.95 -0.40 -13.74
N ILE A 37 -15.44 -1.59 -13.40
CA ILE A 37 -16.03 -2.50 -12.41
C ILE A 37 -16.08 -1.83 -11.03
N ILE A 38 -15.00 -1.16 -10.61
CA ILE A 38 -14.98 -0.43 -9.34
C ILE A 38 -16.06 0.64 -9.33
N GLN A 39 -16.13 1.48 -10.36
CA GLN A 39 -17.03 2.64 -10.40
C GLN A 39 -18.50 2.27 -10.56
N LEU A 40 -18.79 1.32 -11.44
CA LEU A 40 -20.16 1.01 -11.88
C LEU A 40 -20.80 -0.11 -11.08
N VAL A 41 -20.01 -0.99 -10.47
CA VAL A 41 -20.51 -2.20 -9.82
C VAL A 41 -20.16 -2.22 -8.34
N VAL A 42 -18.86 -2.26 -8.00
CA VAL A 42 -18.41 -2.45 -6.61
C VAL A 42 -18.77 -1.27 -5.73
N ARG A 43 -18.53 -0.03 -6.20
CA ARG A 43 -18.82 1.18 -5.43
C ARG A 43 -20.32 1.34 -5.11
N PRO A 44 -21.25 1.25 -6.08
CA PRO A 44 -22.68 1.31 -5.78
C PRO A 44 -23.16 0.16 -4.87
N LEU A 45 -22.60 -1.04 -5.04
CA LEU A 45 -22.92 -2.20 -4.22
C LEU A 45 -22.56 -2.00 -2.73
N LEU A 46 -21.42 -1.37 -2.46
CA LEU A 46 -20.94 -1.18 -1.09
C LEU A 46 -21.55 0.05 -0.43
N ILE A 47 -21.68 1.17 -1.16
CA ILE A 47 -22.21 2.42 -0.60
C ILE A 47 -23.71 2.31 -0.30
N ASN A 48 -24.48 1.61 -1.14
CA ASN A 48 -25.92 1.46 -0.96
C ASN A 48 -26.29 0.22 -0.10
N CYS A 49 -25.31 -0.44 0.51
CA CYS A 49 -25.53 -1.66 1.27
C CYS A 49 -26.26 -1.37 2.58
N THR A 50 -27.40 -2.03 2.79
CA THR A 50 -28.17 -1.92 4.04
C THR A 50 -27.41 -2.53 5.21
N SER A 51 -27.59 -1.98 6.41
CA SER A 51 -26.88 -2.47 7.61
C SER A 51 -27.14 -3.95 7.90
N SER A 52 -28.31 -4.49 7.52
CA SER A 52 -28.62 -5.92 7.66
C SER A 52 -27.82 -6.82 6.73
N ALA A 53 -27.35 -6.29 5.59
CA ALA A 53 -26.60 -7.04 4.58
C ALA A 53 -25.08 -6.86 4.70
N HIS A 54 -24.59 -6.02 5.64
CA HIS A 54 -23.15 -5.76 5.82
C HIS A 54 -22.35 -7.04 6.03
N VAL A 55 -22.86 -7.99 6.83
CA VAL A 55 -22.15 -9.26 7.10
C VAL A 55 -21.92 -10.04 5.81
N GLU A 56 -22.98 -10.24 5.04
CA GLU A 56 -22.96 -11.03 3.80
C GLU A 56 -22.20 -10.34 2.67
N ILE A 57 -22.35 -9.01 2.53
CA ILE A 57 -21.72 -8.28 1.43
C ILE A 57 -20.27 -7.94 1.76
N PHE A 58 -20.02 -7.26 2.88
CA PHE A 58 -18.67 -6.77 3.17
C PHE A 58 -17.75 -7.93 3.50
N GLY A 59 -18.22 -8.92 4.27
CA GLY A 59 -17.43 -10.09 4.67
C GLY A 59 -16.95 -10.92 3.47
N ASN A 60 -17.81 -11.12 2.47
CA ASN A 60 -17.49 -11.98 1.31
C ASN A 60 -16.82 -11.22 0.16
N ILE A 61 -17.02 -9.90 0.04
CA ILE A 61 -16.54 -9.12 -1.11
C ILE A 61 -15.27 -8.34 -0.77
N LEU A 62 -15.25 -7.59 0.34
CA LEU A 62 -14.17 -6.62 0.58
C LEU A 62 -12.79 -7.25 0.73
N PRO A 63 -12.55 -8.23 1.63
CA PRO A 63 -11.21 -8.78 1.81
C PRO A 63 -10.58 -9.35 0.54
N PRO A 64 -11.25 -10.23 -0.25
CA PRO A 64 -10.65 -10.75 -1.48
C PRO A 64 -10.51 -9.66 -2.56
N PHE A 65 -11.47 -8.73 -2.66
CA PHE A 65 -11.43 -7.62 -3.61
C PHE A 65 -10.25 -6.68 -3.39
N LEU A 66 -10.11 -6.18 -2.16
CA LEU A 66 -9.02 -5.28 -1.81
C LEU A 66 -7.66 -5.96 -1.99
N LYS A 67 -7.53 -7.21 -1.53
CA LYS A 67 -6.30 -7.99 -1.71
C LYS A 67 -5.91 -8.13 -3.18
N PHE A 68 -6.87 -8.45 -4.05
CA PHE A 68 -6.61 -8.60 -5.47
C PHE A 68 -6.14 -7.30 -6.11
N ILE A 69 -6.85 -6.19 -5.87
CA ILE A 69 -6.48 -4.88 -6.45
C ILE A 69 -5.14 -4.39 -5.88
N ASP A 70 -4.89 -4.57 -4.58
CA ASP A 70 -3.60 -4.22 -3.96
C ASP A 70 -2.43 -4.95 -4.63
N VAL A 71 -2.54 -6.28 -4.79
CA VAL A 71 -1.49 -7.10 -5.43
C VAL A 71 -1.29 -6.68 -6.89
N ARG A 72 -2.37 -6.42 -7.61
CA ARG A 72 -2.32 -5.96 -9.01
C ARG A 72 -1.60 -4.61 -9.12
N LEU A 73 -2.01 -3.63 -8.32
CA LEU A 73 -1.40 -2.30 -8.32
C LEU A 73 0.08 -2.38 -7.91
N GLU A 74 0.42 -3.14 -6.86
CA GLU A 74 1.81 -3.32 -6.42
C GLU A 74 2.68 -3.88 -7.57
N LYS A 75 2.21 -4.93 -8.25
CA LYS A 75 2.93 -5.54 -9.38
C LYS A 75 3.11 -4.57 -10.54
N GLU A 76 2.07 -3.85 -10.93
CA GLU A 76 2.12 -2.96 -12.09
C GLU A 76 2.93 -1.69 -11.82
N TRP A 77 2.84 -1.10 -10.63
CA TRP A 77 3.69 0.02 -10.24
C TRP A 77 5.18 -0.37 -10.15
N GLN A 78 5.48 -1.58 -9.66
CA GLN A 78 6.85 -2.10 -9.68
C GLN A 78 7.38 -2.29 -11.11
N ALA A 79 6.53 -2.72 -12.04
CA ALA A 79 6.93 -2.88 -13.44
C ALA A 79 7.36 -1.54 -14.06
N ILE A 80 6.61 -0.46 -13.82
CA ILE A 80 6.97 0.89 -14.29
C ILE A 80 8.31 1.35 -13.71
N GLN A 81 8.52 1.17 -12.40
CA GLN A 81 9.78 1.55 -11.75
C GLN A 81 11.00 0.83 -12.35
N VAL A 82 10.86 -0.46 -12.66
CA VAL A 82 11.94 -1.23 -13.29
C VAL A 82 12.21 -0.73 -14.70
N THR A 83 11.17 -0.40 -15.48
CA THR A 83 11.33 0.15 -16.83
C THR A 83 12.04 1.51 -16.81
N GLU A 84 11.61 2.43 -15.95
CA GLU A 84 12.24 3.76 -15.76
C GLU A 84 13.73 3.64 -15.37
N GLU A 85 14.08 2.69 -14.49
CA GLU A 85 15.47 2.43 -14.06
C GLU A 85 16.36 1.84 -15.17
N VAL A 86 15.77 1.14 -16.15
CA VAL A 86 16.49 0.56 -17.30
C VAL A 86 16.67 1.61 -18.39
N GLN A 87 15.63 2.38 -18.70
CA GLN A 87 15.67 3.47 -19.68
C GLN A 87 16.67 4.56 -19.28
N SER A 88 16.69 4.96 -18.00
CA SER A 88 17.66 5.94 -17.47
C SER A 88 19.14 5.48 -17.54
N LYS A 89 19.41 4.22 -17.88
CA LYS A 89 20.77 3.67 -18.09
C LYS A 89 21.13 3.47 -19.57
N GLN A 90 20.17 3.63 -20.49
CA GLN A 90 20.33 3.42 -21.93
C GLN A 90 20.18 4.74 -22.71
N ASP A 91 21.02 5.74 -22.43
CA ASP A 91 21.09 7.02 -23.16
C ASP A 91 21.75 6.90 -24.56
N GLY A 92 21.45 5.84 -25.31
CA GLY A 92 22.19 5.53 -26.52
C GLY A 92 21.38 4.81 -27.60
N ASN A 93 20.69 5.63 -28.40
CA ASN A 93 20.41 5.38 -29.82
C ASN A 93 19.30 4.37 -30.12
N ASN A 94 18.08 4.85 -30.42
CA ASN A 94 17.14 4.24 -31.37
C ASN A 94 16.00 5.24 -31.71
N ASP A 95 15.92 5.67 -32.97
CA ASP A 95 14.87 6.58 -33.49
C ASP A 95 13.52 5.88 -33.78
N ASP A 96 13.37 4.59 -33.43
CA ASP A 96 12.13 3.80 -33.56
C ASP A 96 11.26 3.79 -32.26
N ASP A 97 11.65 4.57 -31.24
CA ASP A 97 11.17 4.45 -29.86
C ASP A 97 9.90 5.28 -29.53
N ASP A 98 9.49 6.20 -30.42
CA ASP A 98 8.36 7.12 -30.16
C ASP A 98 7.02 6.39 -29.94
N SER A 99 6.81 5.25 -30.62
CA SER A 99 5.59 4.46 -30.47
C SER A 99 5.54 3.69 -29.14
N ALA A 100 6.68 3.14 -28.71
CA ALA A 100 6.79 2.39 -27.45
C ALA A 100 6.67 3.32 -26.24
N VAL A 101 7.31 4.49 -26.29
CA VAL A 101 7.18 5.54 -25.27
C VAL A 101 5.74 6.01 -25.13
N ASN A 102 5.02 6.20 -26.25
CA ASN A 102 3.62 6.59 -26.20
C ASN A 102 2.72 5.50 -25.57
N ASP A 103 2.95 4.23 -25.87
CA ASP A 103 2.19 3.12 -25.26
C ASP A 103 2.47 2.99 -23.75
N GLU A 104 3.70 3.23 -23.30
CA GLU A 104 4.07 3.25 -21.89
C GLU A 104 3.38 4.39 -21.12
N ILE A 105 3.40 5.60 -21.68
CA ILE A 105 2.70 6.77 -21.10
C ILE A 105 1.20 6.49 -20.99
N VAL A 106 0.61 5.86 -22.00
CA VAL A 106 -0.81 5.47 -21.97
C VAL A 106 -1.06 4.41 -20.90
N ALA A 107 -0.21 3.40 -20.76
CA ALA A 107 -0.32 2.37 -19.74
C ALA A 107 -0.23 2.96 -18.32
N GLU A 108 0.75 3.82 -18.06
CA GLU A 108 0.92 4.51 -16.78
C GLU A 108 -0.32 5.37 -16.45
N LYS A 109 -0.82 6.14 -17.42
CA LYS A 109 -2.03 6.95 -17.23
C LYS A 109 -3.23 6.09 -16.83
N ILE A 110 -3.41 4.93 -17.47
CA ILE A 110 -4.49 3.99 -17.12
C ILE A 110 -4.29 3.46 -15.70
N LEU A 111 -3.05 3.13 -15.30
CA LEU A 111 -2.75 2.65 -13.96
C LEU A 111 -3.03 3.72 -12.89
N ARG A 112 -2.67 4.98 -13.15
CA ARG A 112 -3.01 6.13 -12.29
C ARG A 112 -4.52 6.27 -12.12
N ASP A 113 -5.26 6.18 -13.23
CA ASP A 113 -6.73 6.25 -13.22
C ASP A 113 -7.37 5.13 -12.39
N LEU A 114 -6.84 3.90 -12.49
CA LEU A 114 -7.27 2.77 -11.67
C LEU A 114 -6.94 3.02 -10.19
N THR A 115 -5.71 3.44 -9.89
CA THR A 115 -5.24 3.72 -8.51
C THR A 115 -6.11 4.80 -7.84
N ARG A 116 -6.42 5.87 -8.56
CA ARG A 116 -7.29 6.97 -8.08
C ARG A 116 -8.72 6.50 -7.85
N THR A 117 -9.25 5.71 -8.77
CA THR A 117 -10.59 5.11 -8.65
C THR A 117 -10.67 4.15 -7.46
N TYR A 118 -9.59 3.41 -7.21
CA TYR A 118 -9.50 2.49 -6.10
C TYR A 118 -9.45 3.22 -4.75
N VAL A 119 -8.58 4.22 -4.60
CA VAL A 119 -8.54 5.00 -3.35
C VAL A 119 -9.85 5.74 -3.09
N ASP A 120 -10.57 6.16 -4.13
CA ASP A 120 -11.90 6.76 -3.99
C ASP A 120 -12.90 5.81 -3.33
N LEU A 121 -12.88 4.54 -3.72
CA LEU A 121 -13.69 3.49 -3.10
C LEU A 121 -13.26 3.26 -1.65
N VAL A 122 -11.97 2.98 -1.42
CA VAL A 122 -11.45 2.61 -0.09
C VAL A 122 -11.65 3.75 0.90
N SER A 123 -11.40 5.00 0.48
CA SER A 123 -11.52 6.18 1.36
C SER A 123 -12.96 6.42 1.84
N VAL A 124 -13.96 6.14 1.00
CA VAL A 124 -15.38 6.28 1.37
C VAL A 124 -15.78 5.25 2.42
N ILE A 125 -15.21 4.04 2.35
CA ILE A 125 -15.45 2.97 3.31
C ILE A 125 -14.68 3.20 4.62
N ALA A 126 -13.51 3.80 4.52
CA ALA A 126 -12.54 3.98 5.60
C ALA A 126 -12.61 5.34 6.31
N SER A 127 -13.60 6.18 6.01
CA SER A 127 -13.78 7.48 6.65
C SER A 127 -15.18 7.63 7.22
N PRO A 128 -15.36 8.32 8.36
CA PRO A 128 -16.68 8.79 8.76
C PRO A 128 -17.24 9.71 7.65
N ALA A 129 -18.53 9.59 7.37
CA ALA A 129 -19.20 10.17 6.18
C ALA A 129 -18.84 11.64 5.89
N ASP A 130 -18.89 11.99 4.59
CA ASP A 130 -18.32 13.20 3.97
C ASP A 130 -18.39 14.50 4.79
N GLY A 131 -17.25 14.86 5.39
CA GLY A 131 -16.81 16.25 5.50
C GLY A 131 -17.36 17.08 6.66
N LYS A 132 -18.21 16.54 7.54
CA LYS A 132 -18.59 17.27 8.76
C LYS A 132 -17.60 16.92 9.89
N PRO A 133 -16.99 17.93 10.55
CA PRO A 133 -16.22 17.68 11.76
C PRO A 133 -17.12 16.93 12.74
N VAL A 134 -16.71 15.73 13.14
CA VAL A 134 -17.43 14.97 14.16
C VAL A 134 -17.29 15.75 15.47
N PRO A 135 -18.38 16.20 16.11
CA PRO A 135 -18.29 16.92 17.38
C PRO A 135 -17.60 16.04 18.42
N LYS A 136 -16.61 16.59 19.12
CA LYS A 136 -15.89 15.90 20.20
C LYS A 136 -16.88 15.29 21.19
N GLY A 137 -16.78 13.99 21.45
CA GLY A 137 -17.63 13.29 22.43
C GLY A 137 -18.91 12.65 21.86
N HIS A 138 -19.21 12.81 20.57
CA HIS A 138 -20.34 12.14 19.89
C HIS A 138 -19.88 11.20 18.76
N GLU A 139 -18.58 10.88 18.70
CA GLU A 139 -17.98 10.11 17.61
C GLU A 139 -18.57 8.70 17.48
N ALA A 140 -18.86 8.03 18.60
CA ALA A 140 -19.42 6.69 18.60
C ALA A 140 -20.88 6.63 18.10
N THR A 141 -21.69 7.66 18.38
CA THR A 141 -23.12 7.69 18.05
C THR A 141 -23.37 8.06 16.58
N LEU A 142 -22.50 8.91 15.99
CA LEU A 142 -22.62 9.38 14.61
C LEU A 142 -22.24 8.32 13.56
N VAL A 143 -21.50 7.30 13.97
CA VAL A 143 -21.00 6.25 13.07
C VAL A 143 -21.86 4.98 13.15
N ALA A 144 -22.78 4.88 14.12
CA ALA A 144 -23.63 3.72 14.33
C ALA A 144 -24.46 3.36 13.08
N GLY A 145 -24.41 2.09 12.67
CA GLY A 145 -25.13 1.57 11.50
C GLY A 145 -24.50 1.88 10.14
N THR A 146 -23.39 2.63 10.09
CA THR A 146 -22.67 2.92 8.84
C THR A 146 -21.73 1.79 8.41
N ALA A 147 -21.40 1.74 7.12
CA ALA A 147 -20.36 0.87 6.58
C ALA A 147 -19.02 1.03 7.32
N TYR A 148 -18.66 2.27 7.68
CA TYR A 148 -17.46 2.58 8.44
C TYR A 148 -17.49 1.98 9.85
N ALA A 149 -18.60 2.10 10.60
CA ALA A 149 -18.76 1.42 11.91
C ALA A 149 -18.54 -0.08 11.78
N TYR A 150 -19.17 -0.68 10.76
CA TYR A 150 -19.09 -2.12 10.57
C TYR A 150 -17.66 -2.57 10.29
N VAL A 151 -16.93 -1.86 9.41
CA VAL A 151 -15.51 -2.11 9.14
C VAL A 151 -14.66 -1.99 10.40
N LEU A 152 -14.89 -0.97 11.24
CA LEU A 152 -14.15 -0.82 12.50
C LEU A 152 -14.46 -1.94 13.50
N SER A 153 -15.70 -2.45 13.51
CA SER A 153 -16.12 -3.52 14.41
C SER A 153 -15.55 -4.91 14.07
N ASN A 154 -15.17 -5.13 12.80
CA ASN A 154 -14.67 -6.40 12.31
C ASN A 154 -13.16 -6.32 12.04
N GLN A 155 -12.36 -7.10 12.77
CA GLN A 155 -10.90 -7.05 12.68
C GLN A 155 -10.36 -7.38 11.27
N ALA A 156 -10.96 -8.33 10.55
CA ALA A 156 -10.53 -8.70 9.21
C ALA A 156 -10.83 -7.58 8.20
N LEU A 157 -12.00 -6.94 8.30
CA LEU A 157 -12.35 -5.80 7.45
C LEU A 157 -11.50 -4.58 7.76
N PHE A 158 -11.28 -4.28 9.04
CA PHE A 158 -10.35 -3.24 9.47
C PHE A 158 -8.97 -3.46 8.85
N GLY A 159 -8.42 -4.66 9.02
CA GLY A 159 -7.11 -5.03 8.48
C GLY A 159 -7.04 -4.86 6.96
N ALA A 160 -8.04 -5.35 6.22
CA ALA A 160 -8.06 -5.22 4.77
C ALA A 160 -8.13 -3.74 4.33
N VAL A 161 -9.12 -2.99 4.81
CA VAL A 161 -9.39 -1.61 4.38
C VAL A 161 -8.24 -0.67 4.71
N PHE A 162 -7.74 -0.71 5.95
CA PHE A 162 -6.71 0.20 6.41
C PHE A 162 -5.31 -0.17 5.91
N SER A 163 -5.04 -1.47 5.67
CA SER A 163 -3.81 -1.87 4.98
C SER A 163 -3.80 -1.38 3.54
N SER A 164 -4.93 -1.47 2.82
CA SER A 164 -5.02 -0.93 1.45
C SER A 164 -4.76 0.58 1.41
N LEU A 165 -5.32 1.37 2.34
CA LEU A 165 -4.99 2.80 2.44
C LEU A 165 -3.49 3.04 2.68
N THR A 166 -2.87 2.23 3.55
CA THR A 166 -1.44 2.34 3.85
C THR A 166 -0.59 1.98 2.63
N ASN A 167 -0.97 0.97 1.86
CA ASN A 167 -0.31 0.59 0.62
C ASN A 167 -0.43 1.70 -0.45
N ILE A 168 -1.61 2.33 -0.56
CA ILE A 168 -1.85 3.42 -1.52
C ILE A 168 -0.96 4.64 -1.23
N ILE A 169 -0.65 4.94 0.04
CA ILE A 169 0.27 6.03 0.41
C ILE A 169 1.64 5.88 -0.26
N LEU A 170 2.09 4.64 -0.48
CA LEU A 170 3.40 4.31 -1.04
C LEU A 170 3.42 4.24 -2.57
N MET A 171 2.26 4.33 -3.22
CA MET A 171 2.19 4.27 -4.68
C MET A 171 2.65 5.59 -5.28
N LYS A 172 3.42 5.56 -6.38
CA LYS A 172 3.92 6.75 -7.11
C LYS A 172 2.79 7.50 -7.86
N ASP A 173 1.69 7.79 -7.17
CA ASP A 173 0.61 8.69 -7.56
C ASP A 173 0.26 9.62 -6.39
N THR A 174 0.74 10.86 -6.47
CA THR A 174 0.58 11.86 -5.40
C THR A 174 -0.87 12.18 -5.10
N THR A 175 -1.76 12.16 -6.11
CA THR A 175 -3.19 12.41 -5.92
C THR A 175 -3.84 11.32 -5.08
N ALA A 176 -3.59 10.04 -5.43
CA ALA A 176 -4.13 8.92 -4.70
C ALA A 176 -3.55 8.84 -3.27
N SER A 177 -2.24 9.04 -3.14
CA SER A 177 -1.53 9.06 -1.86
C SER A 177 -2.08 10.14 -0.92
N ARG A 178 -2.28 11.37 -1.42
CA ARG A 178 -2.88 12.48 -0.64
C ARG A 178 -4.28 12.14 -0.15
N LYS A 179 -5.08 11.46 -0.98
CA LYS A 179 -6.43 11.04 -0.59
C LYS A 179 -6.40 9.97 0.49
N ALA A 180 -5.49 9.00 0.40
CA ALA A 180 -5.30 7.97 1.42
C ALA A 180 -4.82 8.57 2.76
N VAL A 181 -3.84 9.47 2.74
CA VAL A 181 -3.39 10.22 3.94
C VAL A 181 -4.54 10.99 4.58
N THR A 182 -5.37 11.64 3.77
CA THR A 182 -6.54 12.40 4.24
C THR A 182 -7.59 11.49 4.90
N ALA A 183 -7.88 10.34 4.29
CA ALA A 183 -8.82 9.35 4.84
C ALA A 183 -8.31 8.79 6.18
N LEU A 184 -7.02 8.44 6.27
CA LEU A 184 -6.39 8.00 7.50
C LEU A 184 -6.43 9.07 8.59
N GLY A 185 -6.06 10.32 8.29
CA GLY A 185 -6.08 11.42 9.25
C GLY A 185 -7.47 11.67 9.84
N ARG A 186 -8.52 11.59 9.01
CA ARG A 186 -9.92 11.68 9.49
C ARG A 186 -10.30 10.54 10.43
N SER A 187 -9.71 9.36 10.25
CA SER A 187 -9.94 8.19 11.09
C SER A 187 -9.16 8.20 12.40
N VAL A 188 -8.00 8.86 12.47
CA VAL A 188 -7.11 8.84 13.65
C VAL A 188 -7.84 9.13 14.97
N PRO A 189 -8.64 10.21 15.13
CA PRO A 189 -9.31 10.49 16.40
C PRO A 189 -10.22 9.35 16.86
N ILE A 190 -10.96 8.74 15.92
CA ILE A 190 -11.89 7.63 16.19
C ILE A 190 -11.10 6.37 16.55
N LEU A 191 -10.06 6.05 15.78
CA LEU A 191 -9.20 4.89 16.01
C LEU A 191 -8.48 4.95 17.37
N ILE A 192 -8.04 6.13 17.79
CA ILE A 192 -7.42 6.33 19.12
C ILE A 192 -8.43 6.04 20.25
N GLN A 193 -9.70 6.42 20.06
CA GLN A 193 -10.76 6.19 21.04
C GLN A 193 -11.21 4.72 21.14
N MET A 194 -10.88 3.87 20.17
CA MET A 194 -11.28 2.45 20.18
C MET A 194 -10.64 1.63 21.31
N LYS A 195 -9.56 2.14 21.95
CA LYS A 195 -8.84 1.44 23.04
C LYS A 195 -8.40 0.02 22.67
N ARG A 196 -8.02 -0.17 21.41
CA ARG A 196 -7.61 -1.45 20.82
C ARG A 196 -6.11 -1.45 20.55
N ASN A 197 -5.38 -2.36 21.16
CA ASN A 197 -3.92 -2.41 21.06
C ASN A 197 -3.45 -2.70 19.62
N ASP A 198 -4.17 -3.56 18.89
CA ASP A 198 -3.89 -3.85 17.48
C ASP A 198 -4.02 -2.59 16.60
N VAL A 199 -5.01 -1.73 16.87
CA VAL A 199 -5.18 -0.44 16.19
C VAL A 199 -4.05 0.53 16.54
N TYR A 200 -3.61 0.56 17.79
CA TYR A 200 -2.49 1.41 18.22
C TYR A 200 -1.17 0.99 17.60
N ILE A 201 -0.92 -0.33 17.48
CA ILE A 201 0.23 -0.88 16.76
C ILE A 201 0.14 -0.51 15.29
N PHE A 202 -1.01 -0.71 14.65
CA PHE A 202 -1.22 -0.35 13.25
C PHE A 202 -0.92 1.13 12.98
N LEU A 203 -1.46 2.05 13.78
CA LEU A 203 -1.21 3.48 13.62
C LEU A 203 0.26 3.83 13.88
N GLY A 204 0.79 3.43 15.03
CA GLY A 204 2.12 3.83 15.46
C GLY A 204 3.25 3.12 14.74
N GLN A 205 3.00 1.98 14.08
CA GLN A 205 4.00 1.24 13.31
C GLN A 205 3.72 1.27 11.81
N ASN A 206 2.62 0.67 11.34
CA ASN A 206 2.37 0.54 9.89
C ASN A 206 2.18 1.91 9.21
N VAL A 207 1.28 2.75 9.74
CA VAL A 207 1.00 4.06 9.14
C VAL A 207 2.20 5.01 9.30
N MET A 208 2.80 5.06 10.49
CA MET A 208 4.02 5.85 10.72
C MET A 208 5.15 5.46 9.75
N LYS A 209 5.40 4.17 9.53
CA LYS A 209 6.43 3.69 8.59
C LYS A 209 6.13 4.14 7.16
N ALA A 210 4.89 3.96 6.69
CA ALA A 210 4.52 4.41 5.36
C ALA A 210 4.70 5.93 5.17
N CYS A 211 4.32 6.72 6.18
CA CYS A 211 4.57 8.17 6.16
C CYS A 211 6.06 8.53 6.18
N LEU A 212 6.89 7.78 6.90
CA LEU A 212 8.33 7.98 6.93
C LEU A 212 8.97 7.63 5.59
N GLU A 213 8.56 6.55 4.94
CA GLU A 213 9.01 6.19 3.58
C GLU A 213 8.68 7.32 2.58
N VAL A 214 7.43 7.80 2.59
CA VAL A 214 7.00 8.93 1.76
C VAL A 214 7.80 10.20 2.06
N PHE A 215 8.05 10.53 3.33
CA PHE A 215 8.76 11.76 3.70
C PHE A 215 10.23 11.79 3.23
N HIS A 216 10.84 10.63 3.00
CA HIS A 216 12.23 10.51 2.57
C HIS A 216 12.39 10.17 1.08
N ASP A 217 11.30 9.92 0.36
CA ASP A 217 11.31 9.76 -1.09
C ASP A 217 11.06 11.12 -1.77
N GLY A 218 12.06 11.58 -2.53
CA GLY A 218 12.01 12.85 -3.26
C GLY A 218 10.87 12.98 -4.26
N TYR A 219 10.26 11.87 -4.69
CA TYR A 219 9.05 11.89 -5.53
C TYR A 219 7.86 12.57 -4.81
N PHE A 220 7.74 12.41 -3.50
CA PHE A 220 6.57 12.84 -2.73
C PHE A 220 6.74 14.19 -2.04
N GLN A 221 7.64 15.06 -2.50
CA GLN A 221 7.90 16.36 -1.87
C GLN A 221 6.63 17.19 -1.61
N GLU A 222 5.67 17.14 -2.54
CA GLU A 222 4.38 17.83 -2.43
C GLU A 222 3.42 17.26 -1.36
N LEU A 223 3.70 16.05 -0.88
CA LEU A 223 2.90 15.33 0.12
C LEU A 223 3.51 15.39 1.52
N HIS A 224 4.75 15.88 1.65
CA HIS A 224 5.49 15.92 2.93
C HIS A 224 4.72 16.65 4.04
N ILE A 225 3.98 17.72 3.71
CA ILE A 225 3.23 18.49 4.71
C ILE A 225 2.09 17.65 5.31
N GLU A 226 1.38 16.90 4.48
CA GLU A 226 0.27 16.04 4.87
C GLU A 226 0.74 14.85 5.69
N VAL A 227 1.82 14.16 5.27
CA VAL A 227 2.35 13.03 6.05
C VAL A 227 2.95 13.48 7.39
N ILE A 228 3.60 14.66 7.45
CA ILE A 228 4.03 15.24 8.74
C ILE A 228 2.83 15.52 9.64
N THR A 229 1.75 16.06 9.08
CA THR A 229 0.54 16.32 9.84
C THR A 229 -0.08 15.03 10.37
N LEU A 230 -0.18 13.99 9.52
CA LEU A 230 -0.71 12.69 9.92
C LEU A 230 0.15 12.04 11.01
N MET A 231 1.47 11.99 10.83
CA MET A 231 2.40 11.45 11.83
C MET A 231 2.29 12.22 13.16
N GLY A 232 2.18 13.54 13.11
CA GLY A 232 2.02 14.37 14.30
C GLY A 232 0.71 14.09 15.06
N GLU A 233 -0.40 13.90 14.35
CA GLU A 233 -1.68 13.52 14.94
C GLU A 233 -1.64 12.13 15.57
N ILE A 234 -1.03 11.16 14.89
CA ILE A 234 -0.85 9.79 15.41
C ILE A 234 0.03 9.81 16.66
N TYR A 235 1.19 10.48 16.60
CA TYR A 235 2.13 10.54 17.72
C TYR A 235 1.48 11.17 18.95
N LEU A 236 0.83 12.34 18.78
CA LEU A 236 0.13 13.02 19.85
C LEU A 236 -1.01 12.16 20.43
N GLY A 237 -1.84 11.58 19.56
CA GLY A 237 -2.98 10.75 19.96
C GLY A 237 -2.54 9.56 20.79
N LEU A 238 -1.51 8.84 20.35
CA LEU A 238 -0.97 7.67 21.04
C LEU A 238 -0.28 8.04 22.35
N ARG A 239 0.49 9.14 22.38
CA ARG A 239 1.10 9.62 23.63
C ARG A 239 0.07 9.98 24.70
N ASN A 240 -1.03 10.62 24.32
CA ASN A 240 -2.10 10.97 25.26
C ASN A 240 -2.81 9.76 25.88
N VAL A 241 -2.75 8.59 25.23
CA VAL A 241 -3.28 7.32 25.77
C VAL A 241 -2.17 6.41 26.34
N ASN A 242 -0.99 6.98 26.61
CA ASN A 242 0.20 6.27 27.13
C ASN A 242 0.66 5.09 26.27
N ASN A 243 0.39 5.11 24.96
CA ASN A 243 0.86 4.10 24.04
C ASN A 243 2.22 4.51 23.42
N THR A 244 3.15 3.56 23.34
CA THR A 244 4.53 3.80 22.90
C THR A 244 4.82 3.35 21.47
N SER A 245 3.83 2.85 20.71
CA SER A 245 4.09 2.26 19.38
C SER A 245 4.72 3.26 18.40
N ALA A 246 4.23 4.50 18.37
CA ALA A 246 4.82 5.56 17.54
C ALA A 246 6.23 5.95 18.00
N TYR A 247 6.46 6.00 19.31
CA TYR A 247 7.80 6.24 19.86
C TYR A 247 8.78 5.13 19.46
N GLN A 248 8.37 3.87 19.56
CA GLN A 248 9.18 2.71 19.16
C GLN A 248 9.53 2.74 17.68
N THR A 249 8.61 3.19 16.81
CA THR A 249 8.89 3.37 15.39
C THR A 249 9.95 4.44 15.15
N LEU A 250 9.86 5.59 15.82
CA LEU A 250 10.92 6.60 15.73
C LEU A 250 12.24 6.08 16.32
N GLN A 251 12.20 5.31 17.40
CA GLN A 251 13.38 4.70 18.01
C GLN A 251 14.08 3.71 17.08
N SER A 252 13.34 3.05 16.20
CA SER A 252 13.89 2.11 15.23
C SER A 252 14.67 2.77 14.09
N LEU A 253 14.66 4.11 14.00
CA LEU A 253 15.35 4.83 12.93
C LEU A 253 16.88 4.86 13.15
N PRO A 254 17.68 4.77 12.08
CA PRO A 254 19.14 4.82 12.17
C PRO A 254 19.64 6.11 12.83
N GLY A 255 20.64 5.99 13.70
CA GLY A 255 21.26 7.14 14.36
C GLY A 255 20.43 7.73 15.51
N MET A 256 19.36 7.05 15.95
CA MET A 256 18.56 7.50 17.09
C MET A 256 19.18 7.09 18.43
N SER A 257 19.52 8.09 19.24
CA SER A 257 19.80 7.89 20.66
C SER A 257 18.57 8.14 21.51
N VAL A 258 18.55 7.57 22.72
CA VAL A 258 17.47 7.78 23.70
C VAL A 258 17.35 9.26 24.05
N GLU A 259 18.47 9.97 24.18
CA GLU A 259 18.53 11.40 24.51
C GLU A 259 17.91 12.26 23.40
N VAL A 260 18.19 11.95 22.14
CA VAL A 260 17.62 12.66 20.98
C VAL A 260 16.10 12.49 20.96
N LEU A 261 15.61 11.27 21.20
CA LEU A 261 14.18 10.99 21.24
C LEU A 261 13.49 11.63 22.43
N GLN A 262 14.11 11.65 23.62
CA GLN A 262 13.57 12.33 24.80
C GLN A 262 13.49 13.85 24.58
N THR A 263 14.53 14.44 23.97
CA THR A 263 14.54 15.85 23.60
C THR A 263 13.40 16.18 22.64
N PHE A 264 13.23 15.37 21.59
CA PHE A 264 12.12 15.50 20.65
C PHE A 264 10.77 15.35 21.35
N ASP A 265 10.59 14.31 22.17
CA ASP A 265 9.33 14.01 22.86
C ASP A 265 8.91 15.15 23.78
N GLY A 266 9.84 15.67 24.60
CA GLY A 266 9.58 16.83 25.45
C GLY A 266 9.23 18.07 24.65
N ALA A 267 9.96 18.36 23.56
CA ALA A 267 9.66 19.49 22.70
C ALA A 267 8.33 19.33 21.94
N PHE A 268 7.94 18.12 21.55
CA PHE A 268 6.71 17.85 20.80
C PHE A 268 5.48 17.86 21.69
N MET A 269 5.60 17.35 22.92
CA MET A 269 4.50 17.24 23.89
C MET A 269 4.21 18.55 24.64
N ASP A 270 5.02 19.59 24.45
CA ASP A 270 4.79 20.92 25.01
C ASP A 270 3.36 21.43 24.73
N HIS A 271 2.61 21.66 25.80
CA HIS A 271 1.22 22.10 25.77
C HIS A 271 1.05 23.53 25.23
N GLY A 272 2.12 24.34 25.23
CA GLY A 272 2.13 25.68 24.64
C GLY A 272 2.16 25.68 23.11
N LYS A 273 2.56 24.57 22.47
CA LYS A 273 2.72 24.51 21.01
C LYS A 273 1.43 24.23 20.27
N THR A 274 1.15 25.06 19.28
CA THR A 274 0.13 24.86 18.26
C THR A 274 0.42 23.64 17.38
N LYS A 275 -0.61 23.17 16.66
CA LYS A 275 -0.47 22.09 15.66
C LYS A 275 0.65 22.39 14.63
N LYS A 276 0.74 23.63 14.18
CA LYS A 276 1.76 24.05 13.20
C LYS A 276 3.17 23.96 13.79
N GLU A 277 3.37 24.42 15.01
CA GLU A 277 4.69 24.37 15.67
C GLU A 277 5.12 22.93 15.95
N ARG A 278 4.20 22.04 16.33
CA ARG A 278 4.50 20.60 16.49
C ARG A 278 4.91 19.95 15.18
N ASN A 279 4.25 20.30 14.08
CA ASN A 279 4.64 19.83 12.75
C ASN A 279 6.04 20.31 12.36
N VAL A 280 6.43 21.53 12.73
CA VAL A 280 7.79 22.04 12.53
C VAL A 280 8.80 21.23 13.34
N VAL A 281 8.53 21.00 14.63
CA VAL A 281 9.38 20.16 15.50
C VAL A 281 9.58 18.77 14.89
N LEU A 282 8.51 18.10 14.45
CA LEU A 282 8.60 16.79 13.81
C LEU A 282 9.38 16.83 12.49
N LYS A 283 9.12 17.83 11.65
CA LYS A 283 9.83 17.99 10.38
C LYS A 283 11.33 18.18 10.57
N ASP A 284 11.73 19.04 11.52
CA ASP A 284 13.15 19.32 11.80
C ASP A 284 13.83 18.13 12.47
N PHE A 285 13.12 17.38 13.31
CA PHE A 285 13.59 16.10 13.84
C PHE A 285 13.89 15.10 12.71
N LEU A 286 12.97 14.93 11.75
CA LEU A 286 13.13 13.96 10.66
C LEU A 286 14.16 14.39 9.60
N ARG A 287 14.38 15.69 9.38
CA ARG A 287 15.40 16.19 8.44
C ARG A 287 16.82 15.71 8.77
N ASN A 288 17.09 15.45 10.04
CA ASN A 288 18.39 14.97 10.50
C ASN A 288 18.61 13.48 10.21
N ILE A 289 17.58 12.77 9.71
CA ILE A 289 17.61 11.36 9.38
C ILE A 289 17.82 11.24 7.86
N LYS A 290 18.94 10.64 7.44
CA LYS A 290 19.29 10.54 6.00
C LYS A 290 18.54 9.36 5.34
N GLY A 291 17.95 9.58 4.16
CA GLY A 291 17.07 8.61 3.48
C GLY A 291 17.71 7.28 3.03
N ALA A 292 19.02 7.22 2.79
CA ALA A 292 19.70 5.98 2.35
C ALA A 292 19.74 4.90 3.45
N THR A 293 19.92 5.29 4.71
CA THR A 293 19.95 4.37 5.85
C THR A 293 18.55 3.90 6.24
N LEU A 294 17.53 4.67 5.89
CA LEU A 294 16.12 4.40 6.18
C LEU A 294 15.59 3.21 5.36
N SER A 295 15.93 3.15 4.06
CA SER A 295 15.61 2.00 3.20
C SER A 295 16.25 0.70 3.69
N GLU A 296 17.47 0.75 4.23
CA GLU A 296 18.15 -0.41 4.83
C GLU A 296 17.51 -0.82 6.16
N ALA A 297 17.15 0.16 7.01
CA ALA A 297 16.42 -0.10 8.25
C ALA A 297 15.04 -0.71 8.01
N PHE A 298 14.28 -0.22 7.02
CA PHE A 298 12.96 -0.75 6.69
C PHE A 298 13.01 -2.12 6.00
N LYS A 299 14.09 -2.44 5.26
CA LYS A 299 14.33 -3.80 4.75
C LYS A 299 14.51 -4.82 5.88
N MET A 300 15.14 -4.47 6.99
CA MET A 300 15.25 -5.37 8.14
C MET A 300 13.89 -5.72 8.76
N PHE A 301 12.92 -4.80 8.71
CA PHE A 301 11.55 -5.04 9.16
C PHE A 301 10.69 -5.85 8.17
N ASN A 302 11.09 -5.93 6.90
CA ASN A 302 10.34 -6.60 5.81
C ASN A 302 10.77 -8.06 5.55
N THR A 303 11.51 -8.70 6.45
CA THR A 303 12.06 -10.06 6.30
C THR A 303 11.02 -11.20 6.25
N ASN A 304 9.72 -10.90 6.13
CA ASN A 304 8.65 -11.91 5.96
C ASN A 304 8.11 -12.06 4.52
N LYS A 305 8.66 -11.37 3.51
CA LYS A 305 8.40 -11.72 2.11
C LYS A 305 9.55 -12.60 1.60
N ALA A 306 9.32 -13.91 1.55
CA ALA A 306 10.21 -14.84 0.86
C ALA A 306 10.38 -14.37 -0.59
N THR A 307 11.58 -13.94 -0.92
CA THR A 307 11.95 -13.55 -2.28
C THR A 307 11.92 -14.82 -3.15
N PRO A 308 11.17 -14.88 -4.25
CA PRO A 308 11.35 -15.94 -5.22
C PRO A 308 12.74 -15.74 -5.81
N GLN A 309 13.69 -16.61 -5.46
CA GLN A 309 14.96 -16.64 -6.17
C GLN A 309 14.67 -17.08 -7.60
N LEU A 310 14.87 -16.18 -8.55
CA LEU A 310 14.96 -16.50 -9.97
C LEU A 310 16.10 -17.50 -10.14
N GLN A 311 15.75 -18.79 -10.27
CA GLN A 311 16.67 -19.81 -10.74
C GLN A 311 17.02 -19.47 -12.18
N ARG A 312 18.16 -18.80 -12.35
CA ARG A 312 18.80 -18.60 -13.64
C ARG A 312 19.14 -19.98 -14.20
N ASN A 313 18.33 -20.47 -15.13
CA ASN A 313 18.61 -21.68 -15.89
C ASN A 313 19.97 -21.52 -16.60
N LYS A 314 21.02 -22.11 -16.01
CA LYS A 314 22.26 -22.37 -16.72
C LYS A 314 21.95 -23.46 -17.74
N LYS A 315 21.81 -23.05 -19.02
CA LYS A 315 21.92 -23.94 -20.17
C LYS A 315 23.16 -24.83 -19.96
N ARG A 316 22.95 -26.14 -19.77
CA ARG A 316 24.02 -27.13 -19.87
C ARG A 316 24.55 -27.07 -21.30
N ARG A 317 25.84 -26.75 -21.46
CA ARG A 317 26.59 -27.09 -22.66
C ARG A 317 26.83 -28.60 -22.57
N ASP A 318 26.21 -29.37 -23.43
CA ASP A 318 26.60 -30.76 -23.65
C ASP A 318 27.95 -30.73 -24.37
N VAL A 319 29.00 -31.06 -23.61
CA VAL A 319 30.30 -31.47 -24.11
C VAL A 319 30.21 -32.97 -24.26
N LEU A 320 30.05 -33.43 -25.49
CA LEU A 320 30.45 -34.80 -25.85
C LEU A 320 31.95 -34.72 -26.05
N ASP A 321 32.71 -35.32 -25.14
CA ASP A 321 33.94 -36.04 -25.43
C ASP A 321 34.39 -36.76 -24.16
N GLU A 322 34.98 -37.95 -24.37
CA GLU A 322 35.65 -38.85 -23.41
C GLU A 322 34.79 -39.99 -22.83
N ASP A 323 34.70 -41.08 -23.59
CA ASP A 323 34.89 -42.42 -23.04
C ASP A 323 36.24 -42.95 -23.54
N GLU A 324 37.14 -43.19 -22.59
CA GLU A 324 38.38 -43.94 -22.74
C GLU A 324 38.07 -45.42 -23.04
N ASN A 325 38.85 -46.07 -23.91
CA ASN A 325 40.03 -46.85 -23.49
C ASN A 325 40.35 -48.06 -24.40
N GLU A 326 41.66 -48.33 -24.47
CA GLU A 326 42.39 -49.58 -24.80
C GLU A 326 42.54 -50.07 -26.25
N GLY A 327 43.81 -50.22 -26.63
CA GLY A 327 44.26 -51.01 -27.79
C GLY A 327 45.69 -50.70 -28.22
N GLU A 328 46.68 -51.24 -27.50
CA GLU A 328 48.10 -51.25 -27.88
C GLU A 328 48.32 -51.88 -29.28
N THR A 329 49.19 -51.28 -30.11
CA THR A 329 50.46 -51.86 -30.60
C THR A 329 50.94 -51.22 -31.91
N GLY A 330 52.21 -50.76 -31.89
CA GLY A 330 53.23 -51.00 -32.92
C GLY A 330 52.98 -50.69 -34.41
N GLY A 331 53.68 -49.65 -34.89
CA GLY A 331 54.70 -49.85 -35.93
C GLY A 331 54.33 -49.71 -37.42
N VAL A 332 54.99 -48.74 -38.06
CA VAL A 332 55.76 -48.88 -39.32
C VAL A 332 55.02 -49.23 -40.63
N PHE A 333 54.95 -48.21 -41.51
CA PHE A 333 55.22 -48.22 -42.97
C PHE A 333 54.40 -49.09 -43.97
N ASP A 334 54.00 -48.39 -45.05
CA ASP A 334 54.00 -48.79 -46.47
C ASP A 334 52.79 -49.47 -47.18
N ARG A 335 52.44 -48.82 -48.32
CA ARG A 335 52.14 -49.35 -49.67
C ARG A 335 50.83 -50.09 -50.04
N PHE A 336 50.30 -49.64 -51.20
CA PHE A 336 49.58 -50.33 -52.31
C PHE A 336 48.56 -51.44 -51.92
N PHE A 337 47.29 -51.39 -52.33
CA PHE A 337 46.73 -51.26 -53.69
C PHE A 337 45.29 -50.72 -53.63
#